data_AF-A0A823JE69-F1
#
_entry.id   AF-A0A823JE69-F1
#
_cell.length_a   1.000
_cell.length_b   1.000
_cell.length_c   1.000
_cell.angle_alpha   90.00
_cell.angle_beta   90.00
_cell.angle_gamma   90.00
#
_symmetry.space_group_name_H-M   'P 1'
#
loop_
_entity.id
_entity.type
_entity.pdbx_description
1 polymer ?
#
loop_
_entity_poly.entity_id
_entity_poly.type
_entity_poly.pdbx_seq_one_letter_code
_entity_poly.pdbx_strand_id
1 'polypeptide(L)'
;MARFNSILARWEAAGAKPPDSTINNGWIAGIKPPADWFNWYFNSTYQALKEIQELAALNADLVSHTGNISNPHKVTKTQLGLSDVENYGVATTEEAIAGIATNKVMTPANVLDSIKEQFKTQEILYEGSAYPGSSTYTFKNAQTISEQNLGIIIIWSDFDKSGSGGTANNYNFDFTFIPKWFISKHAGTNVNVPVATNINTSTAFVTVKTLYITDTSIRGGDLNSTGMYADDVVMRYVIGV
;
A
#
# COMPACT_ATOMS: atom_id res chain seq x y z
N MET A 1 16.24 -22.36 -43.17
CA MET A 1 16.16 -23.37 -44.24
C MET A 1 16.01 -22.63 -45.57
N ALA A 2 16.92 -22.87 -46.52
CA ALA A 2 16.83 -22.29 -47.87
C ALA A 2 15.59 -22.86 -48.56
N ARG A 3 14.68 -21.98 -48.99
CA ARG A 3 13.27 -22.36 -49.24
C ARG A 3 13.06 -22.96 -50.63
N PHE A 4 13.80 -22.50 -51.64
CA PHE A 4 13.97 -23.16 -52.94
C PHE A 4 15.33 -22.71 -53.51
N ASN A 5 16.17 -23.64 -53.97
CA ASN A 5 17.49 -23.31 -54.55
C ASN A 5 17.44 -23.14 -56.08
N SER A 6 16.35 -23.57 -56.71
CA SER A 6 16.17 -23.57 -58.15
C SER A 6 15.48 -22.29 -58.61
N ILE A 7 16.04 -21.63 -59.62
CA ILE A 7 15.43 -20.48 -60.28
C ILE A 7 14.18 -20.98 -61.03
N LEU A 8 13.03 -20.35 -60.79
CA LEU A 8 11.80 -20.65 -61.53
C LEU A 8 12.03 -20.38 -63.03
N ALA A 9 11.54 -21.29 -63.87
CA ALA A 9 11.46 -21.07 -65.31
C ALA A 9 10.41 -19.98 -65.59
N ARG A 10 10.82 -18.72 -65.47
CA ARG A 10 9.97 -17.55 -65.62
C ARG A 10 9.40 -17.48 -67.03
N TRP A 11 8.07 -17.56 -67.14
CA TRP A 11 7.36 -17.45 -68.41
C TRP A 11 6.15 -16.53 -68.26
N GLU A 12 6.26 -15.28 -68.73
CA GLU A 12 5.24 -14.24 -68.50
C GLU A 12 4.20 -14.14 -69.63
N ALA A 13 4.46 -14.75 -70.80
CA ALA A 13 3.52 -14.73 -71.92
C ALA A 13 2.31 -15.63 -71.62
N ALA A 14 1.13 -15.01 -71.42
CA ALA A 14 -0.08 -15.71 -70.96
C ALA A 14 -0.66 -16.72 -71.95
N GLY A 15 -0.50 -16.50 -73.27
CA GLY A 15 -1.05 -17.39 -74.29
C GLY A 15 -2.58 -17.51 -74.27
N ALA A 16 -3.11 -18.57 -74.90
CA ALA A 16 -4.52 -18.89 -74.96
C ALA A 16 -4.76 -20.33 -74.52
N LYS A 17 -5.74 -20.54 -73.62
CA LYS A 17 -6.12 -21.87 -73.15
C LYS A 17 -6.60 -22.73 -74.34
N PRO A 18 -6.06 -23.96 -74.55
CA PRO A 18 -6.60 -24.89 -75.54
C PRO A 18 -8.06 -25.27 -75.23
N PRO A 19 -8.85 -25.72 -76.22
CA PRO A 19 -10.17 -26.29 -75.97
C PRO A 19 -10.10 -27.46 -74.98
N ASP A 20 -11.12 -27.64 -74.13
CA ASP A 20 -11.13 -28.71 -73.11
C ASP A 20 -11.01 -30.11 -73.75
N SER A 21 -11.50 -30.29 -74.98
CA SER A 21 -11.31 -31.53 -75.76
C SER A 21 -9.83 -31.85 -76.01
N THR A 22 -9.00 -30.82 -76.23
CA THR A 22 -7.54 -30.96 -76.43
C THR A 22 -6.83 -31.22 -75.09
N ILE A 23 -7.26 -30.56 -74.01
CA ILE A 23 -6.71 -30.81 -72.67
C ILE A 23 -6.98 -32.25 -72.22
N ASN A 24 -8.19 -32.76 -72.46
CA ASN A 24 -8.59 -34.10 -72.05
C ASN A 24 -7.97 -35.21 -72.91
N ASN A 25 -7.89 -35.01 -74.23
CA ASN A 25 -7.42 -36.04 -75.17
C ASN A 25 -5.90 -35.98 -75.41
N GLY A 26 -5.23 -34.91 -74.99
CA GLY A 26 -3.82 -34.68 -75.23
C GLY A 26 -3.49 -34.34 -76.69
N TRP A 27 -2.18 -34.24 -76.99
CA TRP A 27 -1.71 -33.95 -78.34
C TRP A 27 -1.91 -35.16 -79.26
N ILE A 28 -2.75 -35.00 -80.29
CA ILE A 28 -2.94 -36.00 -81.33
C ILE A 28 -1.88 -35.86 -82.44
N ALA A 29 -1.49 -36.99 -83.03
CA ALA A 29 -0.51 -37.02 -84.10
C ALA A 29 -0.99 -36.24 -85.34
N GLY A 30 -0.08 -35.48 -85.97
CA GLY A 30 -0.36 -34.70 -87.18
C GLY A 30 -0.93 -33.30 -86.94
N ILE A 31 -1.27 -32.93 -85.70
CA ILE A 31 -1.66 -31.56 -85.35
C ILE A 31 -0.44 -30.73 -85.00
N LYS A 32 -0.43 -29.46 -85.44
CA LYS A 32 0.56 -28.44 -85.07
C LYS A 32 -0.08 -27.45 -84.09
N PRO A 33 0.10 -27.61 -82.77
CA PRO A 33 -0.52 -26.73 -81.79
C PRO A 33 -0.03 -25.27 -81.96
N PRO A 34 -0.92 -24.27 -81.82
CA PRO A 34 -0.53 -22.86 -81.74
C PRO A 34 0.47 -22.59 -80.62
N ALA A 35 1.40 -21.65 -80.84
CA ALA A 35 2.36 -21.21 -79.82
C ALA A 35 1.65 -20.66 -78.57
N ASP A 36 0.48 -20.04 -78.74
CA ASP A 36 -0.34 -19.52 -77.64
C ASP A 36 -0.79 -20.61 -76.67
N TRP A 37 -0.99 -21.84 -77.13
CA TRP A 37 -1.36 -22.96 -76.27
C TRP A 37 -0.20 -23.39 -75.39
N PHE A 38 1.02 -23.39 -75.93
CA PHE A 38 2.23 -23.66 -75.16
C PHE A 38 2.53 -22.52 -74.18
N ASN A 39 2.37 -21.26 -74.61
CA ASN A 39 2.50 -20.10 -73.74
C ASN A 39 1.55 -20.20 -72.54
N TRP A 40 0.30 -20.57 -72.76
CA TRP A 40 -0.68 -20.78 -71.69
C TRP A 40 -0.25 -21.86 -70.71
N TYR A 41 0.21 -23.01 -71.19
CA TYR A 41 0.68 -24.09 -70.33
C TYR A 41 1.91 -23.68 -69.50
N PHE A 42 2.91 -23.07 -70.12
CA PHE A 42 4.13 -22.64 -69.45
C PHE A 42 3.88 -21.51 -68.45
N ASN A 43 3.08 -20.51 -68.81
CA ASN A 43 2.70 -19.42 -67.91
C ASN A 43 1.87 -19.93 -66.72
N SER A 44 0.86 -20.77 -66.96
CA SER A 44 0.03 -21.34 -65.88
C SER A 44 0.88 -22.16 -64.92
N THR A 45 1.80 -22.97 -65.44
CA THR A 45 2.75 -23.74 -64.61
C THR A 45 3.68 -22.83 -63.82
N TYR A 46 4.22 -21.79 -64.45
CA TYR A 46 5.07 -20.80 -63.78
C TYR A 46 4.34 -20.07 -62.64
N GLN A 47 3.11 -19.58 -62.88
CA GLN A 47 2.34 -18.88 -61.86
C GLN A 47 1.97 -19.79 -60.69
N ALA A 48 1.52 -21.02 -60.96
CA ALA A 48 1.23 -21.99 -59.89
C ALA A 48 2.47 -22.31 -59.05
N LEU A 49 3.63 -22.52 -59.68
CA LEU A 49 4.88 -22.73 -58.97
C LEU A 49 5.31 -21.50 -58.17
N LYS A 50 5.14 -20.29 -58.72
CA LYS A 50 5.43 -19.03 -58.03
C LYS A 50 4.56 -18.87 -56.78
N GLU A 51 3.24 -19.06 -56.89
CA GLU A 51 2.31 -18.98 -55.76
C GLU A 51 2.67 -19.98 -54.66
N ILE A 52 3.02 -21.22 -55.02
CA ILE A 52 3.46 -22.24 -54.05
C ILE A 52 4.74 -21.79 -53.34
N GLN A 53 5.71 -21.21 -54.06
CA GLN A 53 6.94 -20.71 -53.45
C GLN A 53 6.68 -19.55 -52.49
N GLU A 54 5.81 -18.60 -52.85
CA GLU A 54 5.43 -17.45 -52.02
C GLU A 54 4.65 -17.88 -50.77
N LEU A 55 3.68 -18.78 -50.91
CA LEU A 55 2.91 -19.33 -49.79
C LEU A 55 3.79 -20.14 -48.83
N ALA A 56 4.73 -20.91 -49.35
CA ALA A 56 5.69 -21.65 -48.52
C ALA A 56 6.58 -20.70 -47.71
N ALA A 57 6.98 -19.57 -48.29
CA ALA A 57 7.73 -18.54 -47.57
C ALA A 57 6.91 -17.93 -46.44
N LEU A 58 5.65 -17.55 -46.71
CA LEU A 58 4.73 -17.02 -45.70
C LEU A 58 4.52 -18.01 -44.54
N ASN A 59 4.28 -19.29 -44.84
CA ASN A 59 4.06 -20.31 -43.82
C ASN A 59 5.29 -20.51 -42.94
N ALA A 60 6.50 -20.48 -43.51
CA ALA A 60 7.73 -20.58 -42.72
C ALA A 60 7.93 -19.38 -41.79
N ASP A 61 7.58 -18.17 -42.23
CA ASP A 61 7.64 -16.98 -41.37
C ASP A 61 6.58 -17.02 -40.27
N LEU A 62 5.39 -17.53 -40.56
CA LEU A 62 4.35 -17.76 -39.56
C LEU A 62 4.77 -18.83 -38.53
N VAL A 63 5.37 -19.92 -38.98
CA VAL A 63 5.92 -20.96 -38.09
C VAL A 63 7.03 -20.40 -37.20
N SER A 64 7.93 -19.57 -37.76
CA SER A 64 8.97 -18.88 -37.00
C SER A 64 8.38 -17.92 -35.97
N HIS A 65 7.42 -17.10 -36.38
CA HIS A 65 6.73 -16.13 -35.52
C HIS A 65 5.99 -16.83 -34.37
N THR A 66 5.19 -17.85 -34.67
CA THR A 66 4.44 -18.63 -33.66
C THR A 66 5.35 -19.40 -32.71
N GLY A 67 6.55 -19.78 -33.15
CA GLY A 67 7.59 -20.36 -32.30
C GLY A 67 8.40 -19.35 -31.47
N ASN A 68 8.35 -18.05 -31.79
CA ASN A 68 9.11 -17.03 -31.09
C ASN A 68 8.44 -16.62 -29.77
N ILE A 69 9.03 -17.06 -28.66
CA ILE A 69 8.58 -16.79 -27.27
C ILE A 69 9.45 -15.77 -26.53
N SER A 70 10.31 -15.03 -27.23
CA SER A 70 11.12 -13.99 -26.60
C SER A 70 10.24 -12.78 -26.26
N ASN A 71 9.83 -11.99 -27.25
CA ASN A 71 8.91 -10.86 -27.14
C ASN A 71 8.40 -10.66 -28.58
N PRO A 72 7.10 -10.82 -28.87
CA PRO A 72 5.96 -10.41 -28.04
C PRO A 72 5.22 -11.48 -27.23
N HIS A 73 5.54 -12.77 -27.39
CA HIS A 73 4.79 -13.83 -26.68
C HIS A 73 5.48 -14.25 -25.38
N LYS A 74 4.70 -14.42 -24.31
CA LYS A 74 5.15 -14.92 -23.00
C LYS A 74 6.26 -14.09 -22.34
N VAL A 75 6.17 -12.76 -22.48
CA VAL A 75 7.14 -11.84 -21.88
C VAL A 75 7.25 -12.07 -20.38
N THR A 76 8.48 -12.30 -19.92
CA THR A 76 8.83 -12.58 -18.53
C THR A 76 9.19 -11.29 -17.78
N LYS A 77 9.14 -11.31 -16.45
CA LYS A 77 9.63 -10.19 -15.62
C LYS A 77 11.08 -9.82 -15.94
N THR A 78 11.93 -10.81 -16.20
CA THR A 78 13.33 -10.60 -16.59
C THR A 78 13.45 -9.77 -17.86
N GLN A 79 12.59 -10.02 -18.86
CA GLN A 79 12.63 -9.30 -20.13
C GLN A 79 12.19 -7.84 -20.00
N LEU A 80 11.41 -7.52 -18.96
CA LEU A 80 11.01 -6.15 -18.64
C LEU A 80 11.97 -5.47 -17.64
N GLY A 81 13.01 -6.18 -17.17
CA GLY A 81 13.88 -5.67 -16.11
C GLY A 81 13.19 -5.59 -14.73
N LEU A 82 12.13 -6.37 -14.53
CA LEU A 82 11.30 -6.37 -13.31
C LEU A 82 11.53 -7.63 -12.45
N SER A 83 12.68 -8.30 -12.57
CA SER A 83 12.98 -9.53 -11.82
C SER A 83 12.89 -9.35 -10.31
N ASP A 84 13.28 -8.17 -9.83
CA ASP A 84 13.29 -7.84 -8.40
C ASP A 84 11.93 -7.36 -7.90
N VAL A 85 10.96 -7.14 -8.79
CA VAL A 85 9.62 -6.71 -8.41
C VAL A 85 8.80 -7.93 -8.01
N GLU A 86 8.41 -8.03 -6.74
CA GLU A 86 7.58 -9.12 -6.26
C GLU A 86 6.14 -9.05 -6.80
N ASN A 87 5.43 -10.18 -6.79
CA ASN A 87 4.03 -10.24 -7.20
C ASN A 87 3.11 -10.26 -5.99
N TYR A 88 3.16 -9.19 -5.19
CA TYR A 88 2.35 -9.07 -3.98
C TYR A 88 1.02 -8.38 -4.28
N GLY A 89 -0.04 -8.87 -3.65
CA GLY A 89 -1.34 -8.23 -3.67
C GLY A 89 -1.35 -6.97 -2.80
N VAL A 90 -2.33 -6.10 -3.04
CA VAL A 90 -2.59 -4.94 -2.18
C VAL A 90 -3.12 -5.43 -0.82
N ALA A 91 -2.66 -4.83 0.27
CA ALA A 91 -3.17 -5.09 1.61
C ALA A 91 -4.63 -4.65 1.74
N THR A 92 -5.46 -5.41 2.47
CA THR A 92 -6.75 -4.87 2.94
C THR A 92 -6.53 -3.82 4.03
N THR A 93 -7.56 -3.04 4.36
CA THR A 93 -7.48 -2.07 5.46
C THR A 93 -7.15 -2.75 6.79
N GLU A 94 -7.70 -3.93 7.05
CA GLU A 94 -7.42 -4.71 8.26
C GLU A 94 -5.97 -5.22 8.28
N GLU A 95 -5.46 -5.72 7.16
CA GLU A 95 -4.06 -6.16 7.04
C GLU A 95 -3.10 -4.98 7.26
N ALA A 96 -3.43 -3.81 6.71
CA ALA A 96 -2.68 -2.58 6.86
C ALA A 96 -2.66 -2.06 8.30
N ILE A 97 -3.79 -2.09 9.00
CA ILE A 97 -3.90 -1.70 10.41
C ILE A 97 -3.12 -2.66 11.31
N ALA A 98 -3.20 -3.97 11.05
CA ALA A 98 -2.49 -4.97 11.84
C ALA A 98 -0.96 -4.87 11.69
N GLY A 99 -0.47 -4.49 10.50
CA GLY A 99 0.96 -4.21 10.28
C GLY A 99 1.88 -5.44 10.36
N ILE A 100 1.34 -6.66 10.22
CA ILE A 100 2.09 -7.92 10.36
C ILE A 100 2.38 -8.63 9.02
N ALA A 101 1.70 -8.26 7.94
CA ALA A 101 1.85 -8.92 6.64
C ALA A 101 3.15 -8.50 5.95
N THR A 102 3.98 -9.48 5.57
CA THR A 102 5.29 -9.23 4.92
C THR A 102 5.27 -9.41 3.40
N ASN A 103 4.11 -9.73 2.82
CA ASN A 103 3.92 -10.12 1.43
C ASN A 103 2.76 -9.36 0.76
N LYS A 104 2.58 -8.10 1.14
CA LYS A 104 1.54 -7.19 0.63
C LYS A 104 2.14 -5.84 0.28
N VAL A 105 1.53 -5.14 -0.68
CA VAL A 105 1.83 -3.73 -0.96
C VAL A 105 0.80 -2.81 -0.30
N MET A 106 1.25 -1.67 0.21
CA MET A 106 0.40 -0.66 0.84
C MET A 106 -0.04 0.40 -0.19
N THR A 107 -1.30 0.83 -0.12
CA THR A 107 -1.74 2.06 -0.81
C THR A 107 -1.58 3.28 0.09
N PRO A 108 -1.47 4.50 -0.46
CA PRO A 108 -1.50 5.72 0.35
C PRO A 108 -2.73 5.83 1.28
N ALA A 109 -3.88 5.31 0.84
CA ALA A 109 -5.10 5.29 1.66
C ALA A 109 -4.93 4.36 2.87
N ASN A 110 -4.42 3.14 2.66
CA ASN A 110 -4.19 2.20 3.75
C ASN A 110 -3.11 2.67 4.72
N VAL A 111 -2.09 3.39 4.23
CA VAL A 111 -1.10 4.05 5.11
C VAL A 111 -1.80 5.07 6.01
N LEU A 112 -2.63 5.94 5.44
CA LEU A 112 -3.38 6.93 6.22
C LEU A 112 -4.30 6.26 7.25
N ASP A 113 -5.01 5.20 6.87
CA ASP A 113 -5.92 4.47 7.77
C ASP A 113 -5.15 3.81 8.91
N SER A 114 -4.01 3.16 8.62
CA SER A 114 -3.16 2.55 9.64
C SER A 114 -2.64 3.59 10.66
N ILE A 115 -2.25 4.77 10.20
CA ILE A 115 -1.80 5.86 11.08
C ILE A 115 -2.97 6.39 11.91
N LYS A 116 -4.12 6.64 11.29
CA LYS A 116 -5.31 7.13 12.00
C LYS A 116 -5.72 6.19 13.11
N GLU A 117 -5.68 4.87 12.87
CA GLU A 117 -6.04 3.88 13.89
C GLU A 117 -5.14 4.00 15.13
N GLN A 118 -3.84 4.27 14.96
CA GLN A 118 -2.92 4.46 16.09
C GLN A 118 -3.29 5.65 17.00
N PHE A 119 -4.01 6.66 16.48
CA PHE A 119 -4.41 7.86 17.23
C PHE A 119 -5.93 7.94 17.46
N LYS A 120 -6.70 6.91 17.09
CA LYS A 120 -8.17 6.96 17.03
C LYS A 120 -8.83 6.91 18.40
N THR A 121 -8.18 6.27 19.36
CA THR A 121 -8.68 6.18 20.72
C THR A 121 -8.18 7.40 21.49
N GLN A 122 -9.07 8.37 21.71
CA GLN A 122 -8.92 9.38 22.77
C GLN A 122 -9.92 9.05 23.88
N GLU A 123 -9.72 7.91 24.53
CA GLU A 123 -10.65 7.47 25.56
C GLU A 123 -10.46 8.29 26.83
N ILE A 124 -11.55 8.81 27.39
CA ILE A 124 -11.50 9.53 28.66
C ILE A 124 -11.40 8.50 29.80
N LEU A 125 -10.17 8.23 30.24
CA LEU A 125 -9.84 7.35 31.36
C LEU A 125 -10.22 8.00 32.70
N TYR A 126 -10.09 9.31 32.82
CA TYR A 126 -10.49 10.08 34.01
C TYR A 126 -11.01 11.45 33.61
N GLU A 127 -11.97 11.97 34.37
CA GLU A 127 -12.52 13.32 34.24
C GLU A 127 -12.94 13.83 35.62
N GLY A 128 -12.54 15.06 35.96
CA GLY A 128 -12.93 15.71 37.21
C GLY A 128 -12.04 16.90 37.55
N SER A 129 -11.86 17.12 38.84
CA SER A 129 -10.98 18.15 39.41
C SER A 129 -10.19 17.51 40.55
N ALA A 130 -9.33 16.55 40.21
CA ALA A 130 -8.57 15.80 41.19
C ALA A 130 -7.37 16.58 41.68
N TYR A 131 -7.23 16.63 42.99
CA TYR A 131 -5.97 16.95 43.62
C TYR A 131 -5.21 15.65 43.92
N PRO A 132 -4.25 15.22 43.08
CA PRO A 132 -3.61 13.92 43.27
C PRO A 132 -2.71 13.95 44.50
N GLY A 133 -3.28 13.64 45.67
CA GLY A 133 -2.61 13.29 46.91
C GLY A 133 -2.65 11.77 47.12
N SER A 134 -2.83 11.32 48.36
CA SER A 134 -2.83 9.88 48.71
C SER A 134 -4.00 9.07 48.13
N SER A 135 -5.05 9.72 47.64
CA SER A 135 -6.21 9.07 47.02
C SER A 135 -5.87 8.44 45.67
N THR A 136 -6.37 7.23 45.45
CA THR A 136 -6.27 6.52 44.17
C THR A 136 -7.48 6.82 43.29
N TYR A 137 -7.22 7.20 42.04
CA TYR A 137 -8.21 7.46 41.00
C TYR A 137 -8.18 6.31 39.99
N THR A 138 -9.21 5.47 40.00
CA THR A 138 -9.37 4.35 39.06
C THR A 138 -9.94 4.84 37.73
N PHE A 139 -9.52 4.23 36.63
CA PHE A 139 -10.01 4.60 35.30
C PHE A 139 -11.48 4.22 35.09
N LYS A 140 -12.19 5.05 34.32
CA LYS A 140 -13.61 4.90 34.00
C LYS A 140 -13.83 3.59 33.25
N ASN A 141 -14.99 2.97 33.45
CA ASN A 141 -15.46 1.80 32.70
C ASN A 141 -14.49 0.60 32.68
N ALA A 142 -13.63 0.48 33.70
CA ALA A 142 -12.59 -0.55 33.77
C ALA A 142 -11.59 -0.54 32.58
N GLN A 143 -11.46 0.61 31.89
CA GLN A 143 -10.44 0.80 30.86
C GLN A 143 -9.04 0.71 31.47
N THR A 144 -8.08 0.31 30.64
CA THR A 144 -6.68 0.15 31.02
C THR A 144 -5.75 0.93 30.09
N ILE A 145 -4.55 1.25 30.57
CA ILE A 145 -3.48 1.82 29.73
C ILE A 145 -3.00 0.76 28.71
N SER A 146 -3.08 -0.51 29.06
CA SER A 146 -2.71 -1.63 28.20
C SER A 146 -3.56 -1.76 26.94
N GLU A 147 -4.78 -1.22 26.95
CA GLU A 147 -5.68 -1.16 25.78
C GLU A 147 -5.41 0.06 24.88
N GLN A 148 -4.71 1.07 25.38
CA GLN A 148 -4.37 2.28 24.62
C GLN A 148 -3.18 2.01 23.69
N ASN A 149 -3.09 2.71 22.56
CA ASN A 149 -2.07 2.42 21.55
C ASN A 149 -0.69 2.96 21.93
N LEU A 150 -0.63 4.19 22.43
CA LEU A 150 0.60 4.95 22.70
C LEU A 150 0.85 5.20 24.17
N GLY A 151 -0.19 5.42 24.97
CA GLY A 151 -0.07 5.74 26.39
C GLY A 151 -1.22 6.59 26.92
N ILE A 152 -0.87 7.57 27.76
CA ILE A 152 -1.84 8.51 28.32
C ILE A 152 -1.35 9.95 28.18
N ILE A 153 -2.31 10.85 28.03
CA ILE A 153 -2.14 12.29 28.19
C ILE A 153 -2.90 12.71 29.46
N ILE A 154 -2.18 13.24 30.43
CA ILE A 154 -2.76 13.86 31.62
C ILE A 154 -2.93 15.33 31.32
N ILE A 155 -4.15 15.84 31.51
CA ILE A 155 -4.51 17.24 31.29
C ILE A 155 -4.74 17.88 32.64
N TRP A 156 -4.02 18.97 32.88
CA TRP A 156 -4.08 19.76 34.10
C TRP A 156 -4.76 21.09 33.83
N SER A 157 -5.35 21.69 34.86
CA SER A 157 -5.77 23.09 34.79
C SER A 157 -5.52 23.80 36.11
N ASP A 158 -5.49 25.12 36.01
CA ASP A 158 -5.49 26.04 37.14
C ASP A 158 -6.65 25.76 38.13
N PHE A 159 -6.38 25.97 39.42
CA PHE A 159 -7.31 25.73 40.51
C PHE A 159 -7.18 26.80 41.59
N ASP A 160 -8.21 27.64 41.74
CA ASP A 160 -8.20 28.65 42.81
C ASP A 160 -8.69 28.05 44.13
N LYS A 161 -7.75 27.87 45.07
CA LYS A 161 -8.03 27.32 46.39
C LYS A 161 -8.67 28.33 47.36
N SER A 162 -8.54 29.65 47.17
CA SER A 162 -8.87 30.63 48.21
C SER A 162 -9.92 31.65 47.81
N GLY A 163 -11.03 31.71 48.56
CA GLY A 163 -12.05 32.77 48.47
C GLY A 163 -13.32 32.41 47.68
N SER A 164 -13.30 31.36 46.86
CA SER A 164 -14.41 31.03 45.93
C SER A 164 -14.93 29.58 46.02
N GLY A 165 -14.65 28.87 47.12
CA GLY A 165 -15.17 27.50 47.30
C GLY A 165 -14.44 26.40 46.50
N GLY A 166 -13.19 26.63 46.09
CA GLY A 166 -12.32 25.63 45.49
C GLY A 166 -12.82 25.16 44.11
N THR A 167 -12.65 25.99 43.08
CA THR A 167 -13.16 25.70 41.74
C THR A 167 -12.00 25.51 40.76
N ALA A 168 -12.05 24.41 40.00
CA ALA A 168 -11.13 24.22 38.88
C ALA A 168 -11.52 25.13 37.72
N ASN A 169 -10.56 25.91 37.24
CA ASN A 169 -10.77 26.85 36.16
C ASN A 169 -10.58 26.17 34.81
N ASN A 170 -11.35 26.58 33.80
CA ASN A 170 -11.17 26.08 32.42
C ASN A 170 -10.18 26.98 31.66
N TYR A 171 -9.02 27.23 32.26
CA TYR A 171 -7.95 28.10 31.75
C TYR A 171 -6.58 27.54 32.18
N ASN A 172 -5.50 27.98 31.53
CA ASN A 172 -4.12 27.53 31.79
C ASN A 172 -3.99 25.99 31.80
N PHE A 173 -4.27 25.36 30.65
CA PHE A 173 -4.16 23.91 30.52
C PHE A 173 -2.73 23.46 30.21
N ASP A 174 -2.25 22.47 30.96
CA ASP A 174 -0.99 21.78 30.69
C ASP A 174 -1.24 20.33 30.31
N PHE A 175 -0.37 19.80 29.45
CA PHE A 175 -0.46 18.44 28.92
C PHE A 175 0.81 17.67 29.28
N THR A 176 0.64 16.48 29.87
CA THR A 176 1.74 15.57 30.16
C THR A 176 1.49 14.25 29.45
N PHE A 177 2.36 13.89 28.50
CA PHE A 177 2.33 12.58 27.87
C PHE A 177 3.19 11.57 28.66
N ILE A 178 2.60 10.43 29.00
CA ILE A 178 3.30 9.28 29.58
C ILE A 178 3.16 8.08 28.64
N PRO A 179 4.25 7.56 28.08
CA PRO A 179 4.18 6.46 27.12
C PRO A 179 3.80 5.14 27.81
N LYS A 180 2.98 4.33 27.13
CA LYS A 180 2.52 3.01 27.61
C LYS A 180 3.66 2.07 27.99
N TRP A 181 4.76 2.08 27.22
CA TRP A 181 5.90 1.19 27.50
C TRP A 181 6.49 1.44 28.88
N PHE A 182 6.50 2.70 29.34
CA PHE A 182 7.03 3.06 30.66
C PHE A 182 6.16 2.44 31.74
N ILE A 183 4.83 2.58 31.64
CA ILE A 183 3.88 1.97 32.59
C ILE A 183 3.97 0.45 32.57
N SER A 184 4.11 -0.16 31.40
CA SER A 184 4.28 -1.61 31.26
C SER A 184 5.53 -2.13 31.98
N LYS A 185 6.62 -1.35 32.02
CA LYS A 185 7.87 -1.74 32.67
C LYS A 185 7.96 -1.31 34.13
N HIS A 186 7.29 -0.23 34.50
CA HIS A 186 7.44 0.46 35.78
C HIS A 186 6.08 0.77 36.42
N ALA A 187 5.16 -0.17 36.34
CA ALA A 187 3.83 -0.02 36.93
C ALA A 187 3.92 0.29 38.44
N GLY A 188 3.23 1.33 38.86
CA GLY A 188 3.16 1.77 40.26
C GLY A 188 4.41 2.47 40.78
N THR A 189 5.46 2.67 39.97
CA THR A 189 6.61 3.49 40.37
C THR A 189 6.28 4.98 40.27
N ASN A 190 7.09 5.81 40.93
CA ASN A 190 6.89 7.26 40.87
C ASN A 190 7.30 7.84 39.52
N VAL A 191 6.49 8.79 39.03
CA VAL A 191 6.74 9.64 37.87
C VAL A 191 6.60 11.08 38.33
N ASN A 192 7.65 11.87 38.12
CA ASN A 192 7.63 13.29 38.45
C ASN A 192 7.23 14.07 37.20
N VAL A 193 6.12 14.78 37.26
CA VAL A 193 5.57 15.55 36.15
C VAL A 193 5.60 17.05 36.50
N PRO A 194 6.42 17.84 35.80
CA PRO A 194 6.38 19.30 35.93
C PRO A 194 5.08 19.83 35.31
N VAL A 195 4.39 20.69 36.04
CA VAL A 195 3.12 21.31 35.63
C VAL A 195 3.22 22.80 35.90
N ALA A 196 2.83 23.63 34.94
CA ALA A 196 2.87 25.07 35.13
C ALA A 196 1.73 25.51 36.06
N THR A 197 1.99 26.56 36.83
CA THR A 197 1.06 27.08 37.85
C THR A 197 1.17 28.59 37.91
N ASN A 198 0.06 29.28 38.22
CA ASN A 198 0.03 30.72 38.41
C ASN A 198 0.73 31.50 37.26
N ILE A 199 0.36 31.17 36.02
CA ILE A 199 0.85 31.88 34.83
C ILE A 199 0.06 33.17 34.66
N ASN A 200 0.76 34.31 34.69
CA ASN A 200 0.22 35.63 34.45
C ASN A 200 1.17 36.47 33.57
N THR A 201 0.86 37.76 33.37
CA THR A 201 1.64 38.65 32.47
C THR A 201 3.06 38.96 32.95
N SER A 202 3.42 38.61 34.19
CA SER A 202 4.73 38.95 34.79
C SER A 202 5.44 37.76 35.41
N THR A 203 4.75 36.64 35.63
CA THR A 203 5.29 35.49 36.37
C THR A 203 4.72 34.20 35.81
N ALA A 204 5.57 33.17 35.76
CA ALA A 204 5.17 31.80 35.49
C ALA A 204 5.93 30.89 36.45
N PHE A 205 5.19 30.07 37.21
CA PHE A 205 5.77 29.11 38.13
C PHE A 205 5.57 27.69 37.60
N VAL A 206 6.39 26.76 38.08
CA VAL A 206 6.27 25.33 37.80
C VAL A 206 6.25 24.60 39.13
N THR A 207 5.25 23.74 39.32
CA THR A 207 5.22 22.78 40.41
C THR A 207 5.53 21.37 39.87
N VAL A 208 6.02 20.48 40.72
CA VAL A 208 6.26 19.08 40.34
C VAL A 208 5.24 18.21 41.05
N LYS A 209 4.49 17.43 40.28
CA LYS A 209 3.59 16.41 40.81
C LYS A 209 4.27 15.05 40.75
N THR A 210 4.33 14.36 41.88
CA THR A 210 4.75 12.96 41.94
C THR A 210 3.52 12.08 41.76
N LEU A 211 3.49 11.23 40.74
CA LEU A 211 2.40 10.32 40.44
C LEU A 211 2.86 8.86 40.51
N TYR A 212 1.99 7.98 40.97
CA TYR A 212 2.14 6.53 40.91
C TYR A 212 1.07 6.01 39.97
N ILE A 213 1.50 5.46 38.83
CA ILE A 213 0.59 5.12 37.73
C ILE A 213 0.64 3.62 37.52
N THR A 214 -0.52 2.97 37.64
CA THR A 214 -0.70 1.55 37.29
C THR A 214 -1.50 1.45 36.00
N ASP A 215 -1.70 0.23 35.53
CA ASP A 215 -2.47 -0.01 34.31
C ASP A 215 -3.95 0.44 34.42
N THR A 216 -4.47 0.55 35.64
CA THR A 216 -5.89 0.82 35.91
C THR A 216 -6.15 2.05 36.78
N SER A 217 -5.10 2.75 37.24
CA SER A 217 -5.26 3.85 38.18
C SER A 217 -4.09 4.82 38.24
N ILE A 218 -4.35 6.01 38.76
CA ILE A 218 -3.36 7.02 39.12
C ILE A 218 -3.54 7.37 40.60
N ARG A 219 -2.42 7.50 41.33
CA ARG A 219 -2.38 8.04 42.69
C ARG A 219 -1.31 9.12 42.78
N GLY A 220 -1.53 10.16 43.56
CA GLY A 220 -0.49 11.15 43.82
C GLY A 220 0.44 10.79 44.97
N GLY A 221 1.51 11.57 45.12
CA GLY A 221 2.33 11.58 46.32
C GLY A 221 1.75 12.50 47.39
N ASP A 222 2.00 12.18 48.66
CA ASP A 222 1.51 12.94 49.81
C ASP A 222 2.04 14.39 49.84
N LEU A 223 3.19 14.62 49.21
CA LEU A 223 3.85 15.93 49.12
C LEU A 223 3.33 16.78 47.96
N ASN A 224 2.37 16.31 47.17
CA ASN A 224 1.87 17.06 46.03
C ASN A 224 1.14 18.36 46.42
N SER A 225 0.81 18.54 47.71
CA SER A 225 0.29 19.75 48.39
C SER A 225 1.28 20.57 49.16
N THR A 226 2.54 20.20 49.09
CA THR A 226 3.61 20.93 49.78
C THR A 226 4.42 21.69 48.76
N GLY A 227 4.64 22.98 49.00
CA GLY A 227 5.41 23.86 48.12
C GLY A 227 4.60 25.01 47.56
N MET A 228 5.30 25.95 46.93
CA MET A 228 4.73 27.16 46.35
C MET A 228 3.81 26.80 45.19
N TYR A 229 2.54 27.23 45.26
CA TYR A 229 1.50 26.97 44.24
C TYR A 229 1.26 25.49 43.92
N ALA A 230 1.70 24.57 44.78
CA ALA A 230 1.47 23.15 44.59
C ALA A 230 -0.03 22.81 44.63
N ASP A 231 -0.85 23.61 45.30
CA ASP A 231 -2.29 23.46 45.40
C ASP A 231 -3.10 24.24 44.36
N ASP A 232 -2.44 24.94 43.45
CA ASP A 232 -3.03 25.84 42.45
C ASP A 232 -3.30 25.15 41.10
N VAL A 233 -3.16 23.82 41.06
CA VAL A 233 -3.33 23.01 39.85
C VAL A 233 -3.92 21.65 40.17
N VAL A 234 -4.87 21.22 39.33
CA VAL A 234 -5.60 19.96 39.48
C VAL A 234 -5.55 19.15 38.18
N MET A 235 -5.59 17.83 38.33
CA MET A 235 -5.77 16.90 37.22
C MET A 235 -7.23 16.97 36.76
N ARG A 236 -7.44 17.31 35.49
CA ARG A 236 -8.76 17.46 34.87
C ARG A 236 -9.18 16.25 34.09
N TYR A 237 -8.30 15.77 33.23
CA TYR A 237 -8.56 14.61 32.40
C TYR A 237 -7.36 13.69 32.36
N VAL A 238 -7.62 12.42 32.14
CA VAL A 238 -6.63 11.47 31.64
C VAL A 238 -7.23 10.89 30.38
N ILE A 239 -6.53 11.05 29.26
CA ILE A 239 -6.95 10.57 27.96
C ILE A 239 -6.01 9.44 27.57
N GLY A 240 -6.55 8.27 27.27
CA GLY A 240 -5.82 7.20 26.60
C GLY A 240 -5.58 7.59 25.14
N VAL A 241 -4.36 7.38 24.65
CA VAL A 241 -3.93 7.64 23.26
C VAL A 241 -3.24 6.42 22.71
#